data_AF-A0A2G8L8S3-F1
#
_entry.id   AF-A0A2G8L8S3-F1
#
_cell.length_a   1.000
_cell.length_b   1.000
_cell.length_c   1.000
_cell.angle_alpha   90.00
_cell.angle_beta   90.00
_cell.angle_gamma   90.00
#
_symmetry.space_group_name_H-M   'P 1'
#
loop_
_entity.id
_entity.type
_entity.pdbx_description
1 polymer ?
#
loop_
_entity_poly.entity_id
_entity_poly.type
_entity_poly.pdbx_seq_one_letter_code
_entity_poly.pdbx_strand_id
1 'polypeptide(L)'
;MREVNLKYQTAGEEYSLCGVCLQQPFILSEVQVKSLVNPAYVLFFSGQVLAELPKKIIQVEVCPMVPTQQIFYQELKASLHRNKDLKGSSLSKNTMSALMELRKLANHPLLMRRLYTNEKLKEMSKLMLREPTHYEANPILIEEDMGVMSDYELHHLCTLYPSVSHFRLEESAIMESGKFKALGRILPELKEQGLKVLLFSQFVMMLDIMEPYMKQCKHNYLRMDGSTSVGERGEIMDKFINDPDIFVFLLSTKACGLGINLTIANTVILYDIDYNPHNDKQAEDRCHRVGQTKDVTVIKLVSKGTVDESMLQRAQQKLHLEKQMTSDDHDGEAEKLNIADLLKEALEVS
;
A
#
# COMPACT_ATOMS: atom_id res chain seq x y z
N MET A 1 39.09 -22.06 15.35
CA MET A 1 40.27 -21.38 14.78
C MET A 1 41.12 -22.42 14.04
N ARG A 2 40.97 -22.48 12.71
CA ARG A 2 41.97 -23.05 11.80
C ARG A 2 42.16 -21.97 10.74
N GLU A 3 43.26 -21.24 10.87
CA GLU A 3 43.67 -20.22 9.90
C GLU A 3 44.10 -20.93 8.61
N VAL A 4 43.42 -20.62 7.52
CA VAL A 4 43.92 -20.94 6.18
C VAL A 4 44.74 -19.73 5.75
N ASN A 5 46.06 -19.80 5.96
CA ASN A 5 47.02 -18.83 5.48
C ASN A 5 47.24 -19.04 3.97
N LEU A 6 46.62 -18.21 3.13
CA LEU A 6 46.98 -18.07 1.73
C LEU A 6 47.99 -16.94 1.59
N LYS A 7 49.26 -17.29 1.35
CA LYS A 7 50.32 -16.34 1.01
C LYS A 7 50.26 -16.05 -0.48
N TYR A 8 50.07 -14.79 -0.85
CA TYR A 8 50.33 -14.29 -2.20
C TYR A 8 51.52 -13.34 -2.16
N GLN A 9 52.39 -13.44 -3.17
CA GLN A 9 53.60 -12.65 -3.30
C GLN A 9 53.60 -11.99 -4.67
N THR A 10 53.25 -10.70 -4.71
CA THR A 10 53.68 -9.76 -5.77
C THR A 10 53.63 -8.34 -5.20
N ALA A 11 54.78 -7.65 -5.27
CA ALA A 11 54.97 -6.21 -5.06
C ALA A 11 54.56 -5.62 -3.68
N GLY A 12 55.36 -5.91 -2.65
CA GLY A 12 55.91 -4.84 -1.80
C GLY A 12 55.11 -4.25 -0.63
N GLU A 13 53.88 -4.65 -0.32
CA GLU A 13 53.16 -4.13 0.86
C GLU A 13 52.35 -5.23 1.59
N GLU A 14 52.53 -5.35 2.91
CA GLU A 14 51.75 -6.21 3.81
C GLU A 14 50.45 -5.50 4.21
N TYR A 15 49.29 -6.11 3.89
CA TYR A 15 48.00 -5.66 4.42
C TYR A 15 47.33 -6.78 5.21
N SER A 16 47.09 -6.56 6.50
CA SER A 16 46.21 -7.38 7.33
C SER A 16 44.78 -6.85 7.25
N LEU A 17 43.85 -7.62 6.69
CA LEU A 17 42.42 -7.29 6.74
C LEU A 17 41.78 -7.95 7.96
N CYS A 18 41.37 -7.12 8.93
CA CYS A 18 40.51 -7.50 10.04
C CYS A 18 39.07 -7.63 9.55
N GLY A 19 38.43 -8.76 9.85
CA GLY A 19 37.06 -9.07 9.44
C GLY A 19 36.02 -8.31 10.27
N VAL A 20 35.78 -7.04 9.95
CA VAL A 20 34.59 -6.30 10.38
C VAL A 20 34.25 -5.26 9.32
N CYS A 21 33.33 -5.59 8.40
CA CYS A 21 32.48 -4.66 7.63
C CYS A 21 31.70 -5.45 6.56
N LEU A 22 30.80 -6.33 7.00
CA LEU A 22 29.78 -6.95 6.16
C LEU A 22 28.38 -6.46 6.57
N GLN A 23 28.20 -5.15 6.77
CA GLN A 23 26.87 -4.57 6.94
C GLN A 23 26.79 -3.16 6.31
N GLN A 24 26.12 -3.10 5.14
CA GLN A 24 25.71 -1.92 4.33
C GLN A 24 26.83 -1.16 3.57
N PRO A 25 26.58 -0.22 2.61
CA PRO A 25 25.39 0.15 1.79
C PRO A 25 25.80 0.46 0.29
N PHE A 26 24.97 1.22 -0.45
CA PHE A 26 25.27 2.06 -1.65
C PHE A 26 24.95 1.53 -3.06
N ILE A 27 23.91 2.11 -3.64
CA ILE A 27 23.65 2.22 -5.07
C ILE A 27 24.41 3.45 -5.55
N LEU A 28 25.43 3.27 -6.41
CA LEU A 28 26.05 4.35 -7.18
C LEU A 28 25.39 4.41 -8.56
N SER A 29 25.15 5.63 -9.05
CA SER A 29 24.57 5.89 -10.37
C SER A 29 25.52 5.48 -11.51
N GLU A 30 24.95 5.03 -12.64
CA GLU A 30 25.62 4.43 -13.81
C GLU A 30 26.80 5.24 -14.40
N VAL A 31 26.91 6.53 -14.10
CA VAL A 31 27.92 7.41 -14.72
C VAL A 31 29.26 7.38 -13.95
N GLN A 32 29.27 7.07 -12.65
CA GLN A 32 30.51 7.02 -11.85
C GLN A 32 31.17 5.63 -11.81
N VAL A 33 30.48 4.57 -12.24
CA VAL A 33 30.98 3.19 -12.18
C VAL A 33 32.08 2.92 -13.23
N LYS A 34 32.13 3.67 -14.33
CA LYS A 34 33.14 3.42 -15.39
C LYS A 34 34.56 3.82 -15.04
N SER A 35 34.78 4.68 -14.04
CA SER A 35 36.13 5.12 -13.65
C SER A 35 36.67 4.46 -12.38
N LEU A 36 35.87 3.62 -11.69
CA LEU A 36 36.21 3.09 -10.36
C LEU A 36 36.23 1.56 -10.25
N VAL A 37 35.93 0.82 -11.32
CA VAL A 37 35.89 -0.65 -11.25
C VAL A 37 37.26 -1.24 -11.62
N ASN A 38 37.99 -1.64 -10.58
CA ASN A 38 39.09 -2.60 -10.64
C ASN A 38 38.54 -3.94 -11.21
N PRO A 39 39.15 -4.57 -12.23
CA PRO A 39 38.56 -5.70 -12.98
C PRO A 39 38.33 -7.01 -12.19
N ALA A 40 38.54 -7.04 -10.88
CA ALA A 40 38.55 -8.29 -10.10
C ALA A 40 37.23 -8.66 -9.39
N TYR A 41 36.20 -7.80 -9.35
CA TYR A 41 34.93 -8.11 -8.69
C TYR A 41 33.70 -7.62 -9.48
N VAL A 42 33.42 -8.30 -10.58
CA VAL A 42 32.07 -8.39 -11.17
C VAL A 42 31.77 -9.88 -11.33
N LEU A 43 31.14 -10.48 -10.33
CA LEU A 43 30.59 -11.83 -10.45
C LEU A 43 29.18 -11.75 -11.06
N PHE A 44 29.11 -11.51 -12.37
CA PHE A 44 27.96 -11.91 -13.17
C PHE A 44 28.26 -13.27 -13.78
N PHE A 45 27.65 -14.31 -13.23
CA PHE A 45 27.60 -15.62 -13.85
C PHE A 45 26.75 -15.54 -15.14
N SER A 46 27.44 -15.66 -16.27
CA SER A 46 27.05 -16.35 -17.51
C SER A 46 25.78 -15.94 -18.27
N GLY A 47 25.97 -15.32 -19.44
CA GLY A 47 25.21 -15.63 -20.67
C GLY A 47 23.88 -14.92 -20.93
N GLN A 48 23.20 -14.37 -19.93
CA GLN A 48 22.01 -13.53 -20.15
C GLN A 48 22.40 -12.06 -20.21
N VAL A 49 22.96 -11.67 -21.36
CA VAL A 49 22.97 -10.26 -21.80
C VAL A 49 21.56 -9.71 -21.62
N LEU A 50 21.44 -8.54 -20.97
CA LEU A 50 20.22 -7.77 -20.69
C LEU A 50 19.14 -8.00 -21.76
N ALA A 51 18.26 -8.98 -21.54
CA ALA A 51 17.07 -9.11 -22.34
C ALA A 51 16.26 -7.82 -22.13
N GLU A 52 15.88 -7.16 -23.22
CA GLU A 52 15.05 -5.96 -23.16
C GLU A 52 13.80 -6.29 -22.35
N LEU A 53 13.54 -5.52 -21.29
CA LEU A 53 12.38 -5.75 -20.45
C LEU A 53 11.11 -5.59 -21.31
N PRO A 54 10.10 -6.46 -21.13
CA PRO A 54 8.82 -6.31 -21.79
C PRO A 54 8.21 -4.93 -21.54
N LYS A 55 7.29 -4.52 -22.41
CA LYS A 55 6.70 -3.18 -22.35
C LYS A 55 5.91 -3.03 -21.05
N LYS A 56 6.08 -1.88 -20.39
CA LYS A 56 5.22 -1.45 -19.28
C LYS A 56 4.14 -0.48 -19.77
N ILE A 57 2.87 -0.82 -19.55
CA ILE A 57 1.71 -0.02 -19.91
C ILE A 57 1.07 0.49 -18.63
N ILE A 58 1.01 1.81 -18.45
CA ILE A 58 0.38 2.44 -17.28
C ILE A 58 -0.97 3.01 -17.69
N GLN A 59 -2.01 2.62 -16.96
CA GLN A 59 -3.39 3.06 -17.14
C GLN A 59 -3.90 3.69 -15.84
N VAL A 60 -4.70 4.74 -15.97
CA VAL A 60 -5.36 5.39 -14.83
C VAL A 60 -6.85 5.13 -14.97
N GLU A 61 -7.42 4.42 -14.00
CA GLU A 61 -8.85 4.17 -13.94
C GLU A 61 -9.51 5.19 -13.00
N VAL A 62 -10.30 6.08 -13.59
CA VAL A 62 -11.06 7.08 -12.83
C VAL A 62 -12.32 6.41 -12.26
N CYS A 63 -12.45 6.45 -10.93
CA CYS A 63 -13.50 5.78 -10.18
C CYS A 63 -14.46 6.83 -9.58
N PRO A 64 -15.67 7.02 -10.13
CA PRO A 64 -16.67 7.87 -9.51
C PRO A 64 -17.11 7.29 -8.16
N MET A 65 -17.23 8.15 -7.14
CA MET A 65 -17.78 7.76 -5.84
C MET A 65 -19.25 7.33 -5.96
N VAL A 66 -19.67 6.41 -5.10
CA VAL A 66 -21.09 6.12 -4.90
C VAL A 66 -21.77 7.29 -4.18
N PRO A 67 -23.09 7.50 -4.35
CA PRO A 67 -23.77 8.68 -3.77
C PRO A 67 -23.57 8.83 -2.25
N THR A 68 -23.66 7.73 -1.50
CA THR A 68 -23.45 7.71 -0.04
C THR A 68 -22.02 8.12 0.33
N GLN A 69 -21.02 7.55 -0.33
CA GLN A 69 -19.60 7.90 -0.19
C GLN A 69 -19.33 9.36 -0.53
N GLN A 70 -19.93 9.88 -1.60
CA GLN A 70 -19.77 11.27 -2.02
C GLN A 70 -20.32 12.24 -0.98
N ILE A 71 -21.50 11.97 -0.40
CA ILE A 71 -22.07 12.79 0.68
C ILE A 71 -21.10 12.85 1.86
N PHE A 72 -20.61 11.68 2.32
CA PHE A 72 -19.68 11.63 3.44
C PHE A 72 -18.37 12.38 3.17
N TYR A 73 -17.85 12.26 1.95
CA TYR A 73 -16.63 12.96 1.56
C TYR A 73 -16.83 14.49 1.56
N GLN A 74 -17.95 14.98 1.03
CA GLN A 74 -18.26 16.41 1.00
C GLN A 74 -18.51 16.99 2.38
N GLU A 75 -19.19 16.26 3.27
CA GLU A 75 -19.37 16.66 4.66
C GLU A 75 -18.04 16.78 5.41
N LEU A 76 -17.13 15.81 5.22
CA LEU A 76 -15.80 15.85 5.80
C LEU A 76 -15.01 17.04 5.25
N LYS A 77 -14.99 17.22 3.92
CA LYS A 77 -14.36 18.36 3.26
C LYS A 77 -14.86 19.68 3.86
N ALA A 78 -16.18 19.88 3.94
CA ALA A 78 -16.79 21.08 4.51
C ALA A 78 -16.44 21.29 6.00
N SER A 79 -16.33 20.21 6.78
CA SER A 79 -15.90 20.29 8.18
C SER A 79 -14.44 20.73 8.32
N LEU A 80 -13.56 20.18 7.49
CA LEU A 80 -12.13 20.54 7.46
C LEU A 80 -11.93 22.00 7.04
N HIS A 81 -12.74 22.49 6.10
CA HIS A 81 -12.76 23.91 5.73
C HIS A 81 -13.03 24.84 6.91
N ARG A 82 -14.15 24.62 7.61
CA ARG A 82 -14.55 25.47 8.75
C ARG A 82 -13.48 25.52 9.85
N ASN A 83 -12.80 24.40 10.08
CA ASN A 83 -11.77 24.31 11.12
C ASN A 83 -10.47 25.05 10.74
N LYS A 84 -10.20 25.23 9.44
CA LYS A 84 -9.00 25.92 8.95
C LYS A 84 -9.04 27.42 9.22
N ASP A 85 -10.22 28.03 9.14
CA ASP A 85 -10.43 29.47 9.38
C ASP A 85 -10.22 29.87 10.84
N LEU A 86 -10.27 28.91 11.77
CA LEU A 86 -10.27 29.15 13.22
C LEU A 86 -8.88 29.04 13.88
N LYS A 87 -7.87 28.44 13.23
CA LYS A 87 -6.57 28.16 13.87
C LYS A 87 -5.38 28.39 12.93
N GLY A 88 -4.99 29.66 12.77
CA GLY A 88 -3.66 30.01 12.25
C GLY A 88 -2.57 29.62 13.26
N SER A 89 -1.86 28.50 13.03
CA SER A 89 -0.45 28.23 13.44
C SER A 89 -0.12 26.78 13.87
N SER A 90 -1.08 25.87 14.08
CA SER A 90 -0.79 24.45 14.41
C SER A 90 -1.13 23.50 13.25
N LEU A 91 -0.50 23.72 12.09
CA LEU A 91 -0.92 23.10 10.82
C LEU A 91 -0.42 21.66 10.61
N SER A 92 0.79 21.28 11.06
CA SER A 92 1.45 20.06 10.56
C SER A 92 0.79 18.72 10.93
N LYS A 93 0.47 18.48 12.22
CA LYS A 93 -0.14 17.21 12.67
C LYS A 93 -1.59 17.05 12.23
N ASN A 94 -2.36 18.14 12.27
CA ASN A 94 -3.77 18.13 11.87
C ASN A 94 -3.95 17.95 10.36
N THR A 95 -3.03 18.48 9.54
CA THR A 95 -3.07 18.35 8.07
C THR A 95 -2.91 16.90 7.64
N MET A 96 -1.98 16.14 8.27
CA MET A 96 -1.77 14.73 7.91
C MET A 96 -2.97 13.88 8.28
N SER A 97 -3.57 14.12 9.46
CA SER A 97 -4.79 13.43 9.88
C SER A 97 -5.94 13.71 8.92
N ALA A 98 -6.17 14.99 8.59
CA ALA A 98 -7.23 15.40 7.67
C ALA A 98 -7.07 14.76 6.28
N LEU A 99 -5.84 14.78 5.73
CA LEU A 99 -5.55 14.13 4.47
C LEU A 99 -5.79 12.62 4.53
N MET A 100 -5.39 11.97 5.63
CA MET A 100 -5.63 10.53 5.81
C MET A 100 -7.12 10.19 5.88
N GLU A 101 -7.94 11.01 6.52
CA GLU A 101 -9.40 10.82 6.55
C GLU A 101 -10.03 10.98 5.16
N LEU A 102 -9.59 11.97 4.38
CA LEU A 102 -10.01 12.13 2.99
C LEU A 102 -9.61 10.91 2.15
N ARG A 103 -8.37 10.43 2.27
CA ARG A 103 -7.89 9.22 1.56
C ARG A 103 -8.69 7.98 1.95
N LYS A 104 -8.98 7.80 3.24
CA LYS A 104 -9.84 6.69 3.73
C LYS A 104 -11.21 6.72 3.05
N LEU A 105 -11.89 7.87 3.05
CA LEU A 105 -13.19 8.00 2.37
C LEU A 105 -13.08 7.87 0.86
N ALA A 106 -11.98 8.30 0.24
CA ALA A 106 -11.74 8.08 -1.19
C ALA A 106 -11.62 6.59 -1.55
N ASN A 107 -11.09 5.78 -0.63
CA ASN A 107 -10.93 4.34 -0.79
C ASN A 107 -12.21 3.55 -0.49
N HIS A 108 -12.80 3.77 0.68
CA HIS A 108 -13.99 3.05 1.13
C HIS A 108 -14.69 3.75 2.31
N PRO A 109 -16.04 3.87 2.32
CA PRO A 109 -16.78 4.47 3.44
C PRO A 109 -16.48 3.81 4.80
N LEU A 110 -16.40 2.48 4.83
CA LEU A 110 -16.20 1.70 6.07
C LEU A 110 -14.83 1.86 6.74
N LEU A 111 -13.88 2.56 6.11
CA LEU A 111 -12.61 2.92 6.76
C LEU A 111 -12.77 4.07 7.78
N MET A 112 -13.95 4.66 7.85
CA MET A 112 -14.34 5.69 8.81
C MET A 112 -15.47 5.18 9.71
N ARG A 113 -15.62 5.78 10.90
CA ARG A 113 -16.74 5.50 11.80
C ARG A 113 -17.92 6.42 11.46
N ARG A 114 -19.01 5.86 10.95
CA ARG A 114 -20.21 6.59 10.51
C ARG A 114 -21.50 5.83 10.82
N LEU A 115 -21.54 4.53 10.54
CA LEU A 115 -22.70 3.66 10.72
C LEU A 115 -22.86 3.20 12.17
N TYR A 116 -21.74 3.08 12.91
CA TYR A 116 -21.73 2.78 14.33
C TYR A 116 -21.72 4.07 15.17
N THR A 117 -22.92 4.55 15.50
CA THR A 117 -23.10 5.75 16.31
C THR A 117 -22.71 5.52 17.77
N ASN A 118 -22.48 6.60 18.52
CA ASN A 118 -22.12 6.51 19.94
C ASN A 118 -23.19 5.77 20.77
N GLU A 119 -24.47 5.90 20.40
CA GLU A 119 -25.57 5.18 21.03
C GLU A 119 -25.44 3.67 20.83
N LYS A 120 -25.09 3.22 19.61
CA LYS A 120 -24.81 1.81 19.32
C LYS A 120 -23.60 1.33 20.12
N LEU A 121 -22.52 2.11 20.19
CA LEU A 121 -21.33 1.73 20.95
C LEU A 121 -21.63 1.53 22.44
N LYS A 122 -22.43 2.42 23.03
CA LYS A 122 -22.87 2.32 24.42
C LYS A 122 -23.74 1.10 24.70
N GLU A 123 -24.52 0.66 23.72
CA GLU A 123 -25.29 -0.57 23.82
C GLU A 123 -24.38 -1.80 23.69
N MET A 124 -23.52 -1.80 22.67
CA MET A 124 -22.53 -2.86 22.42
C MET A 124 -21.61 -3.06 23.62
N SER A 125 -21.10 -1.98 24.23
CA SER A 125 -20.17 -2.06 25.37
C SER A 125 -20.78 -2.74 26.59
N LYS A 126 -22.09 -2.58 26.83
CA LYS A 126 -22.81 -3.29 27.90
C LYS A 126 -23.03 -4.75 27.55
N LEU A 127 -23.33 -5.05 26.29
CA LEU A 127 -23.55 -6.41 25.83
C LEU A 127 -22.27 -7.24 25.85
N MET A 128 -21.12 -6.62 25.60
CA MET A 128 -19.81 -7.25 25.68
C MET A 128 -19.51 -7.88 27.05
N LEU A 129 -20.12 -7.38 28.14
CA LEU A 129 -19.98 -8.00 29.46
C LEU A 129 -20.55 -9.43 29.55
N ARG A 130 -21.34 -9.85 28.56
CA ARG A 130 -21.84 -11.23 28.46
C ARG A 130 -20.77 -12.19 27.92
N GLU A 131 -19.70 -11.67 27.34
CA GLU A 131 -18.60 -12.49 26.82
C GLU A 131 -17.68 -12.95 27.96
N PRO A 132 -17.29 -14.24 28.01
CA PRO A 132 -16.38 -14.76 29.04
C PRO A 132 -15.02 -14.04 29.08
N THR A 133 -14.60 -13.42 27.98
CA THR A 133 -13.35 -12.66 27.90
C THR A 133 -13.46 -11.24 28.45
N HIS A 134 -14.67 -10.71 28.65
CA HIS A 134 -14.91 -9.29 28.98
C HIS A 134 -15.88 -9.08 30.16
N TYR A 135 -16.29 -10.12 30.89
CA TYR A 135 -17.32 -10.01 31.92
C TYR A 135 -16.94 -9.12 33.13
N GLU A 136 -15.64 -8.97 33.42
CA GLU A 136 -15.12 -8.06 34.48
C GLU A 136 -14.65 -6.70 33.93
N ALA A 137 -14.73 -6.50 32.62
CA ALA A 137 -14.27 -5.27 31.99
C ALA A 137 -15.21 -4.09 32.31
N ASN A 138 -14.70 -2.87 32.17
CA ASN A 138 -15.50 -1.66 32.36
C ASN A 138 -16.16 -1.27 31.02
N PRO A 139 -17.51 -1.19 30.93
CA PRO A 139 -18.21 -0.79 29.70
C PRO A 139 -17.80 0.57 29.16
N ILE A 140 -17.39 1.50 30.02
CA ILE A 140 -16.96 2.84 29.59
C ILE A 140 -15.66 2.73 28.79
N LEU A 141 -14.71 1.91 29.27
CA LEU A 141 -13.44 1.69 28.56
C LEU A 141 -13.66 0.96 27.23
N ILE A 142 -14.57 -0.03 27.21
CA ILE A 142 -14.96 -0.71 25.96
C ILE A 142 -15.57 0.28 24.97
N GLU A 143 -16.45 1.19 25.43
CA GLU A 143 -17.06 2.23 24.58
C GLU A 143 -16.00 3.19 24.04
N GLU A 144 -15.03 3.61 24.85
CA GLU A 144 -13.92 4.45 24.44
C GLU A 144 -13.03 3.78 23.39
N ASP A 145 -12.68 2.50 23.60
CA ASP A 145 -11.91 1.69 22.66
C ASP A 145 -12.66 1.54 21.33
N MET A 146 -13.96 1.25 21.37
CA MET A 146 -14.80 1.20 20.17
C MET A 146 -14.93 2.57 19.48
N GLY A 147 -14.82 3.67 20.23
CA GLY A 147 -14.96 5.03 19.73
C GLY A 147 -13.89 5.46 18.72
N VAL A 148 -12.74 4.80 18.73
CA VAL A 148 -11.62 5.07 17.80
C VAL A 148 -11.54 4.07 16.62
N MET A 149 -12.36 3.03 16.64
CA MET A 149 -12.43 2.02 15.57
C MET A 149 -13.22 2.53 14.37
N SER A 150 -12.87 2.04 13.17
CA SER A 150 -13.66 2.24 11.94
C SER A 150 -14.92 1.37 11.93
N ASP A 151 -15.86 1.70 11.03
CA ASP A 151 -17.08 0.89 10.89
C ASP A 151 -16.76 -0.56 10.51
N TYR A 152 -15.71 -0.80 9.71
CA TYR A 152 -15.33 -2.16 9.35
C TYR A 152 -14.73 -2.94 10.53
N GLU A 153 -13.90 -2.31 11.35
CA GLU A 153 -13.35 -2.95 12.55
C GLU A 153 -14.46 -3.30 13.56
N LEU A 154 -15.45 -2.42 13.70
CA LEU A 154 -16.63 -2.68 14.54
C LEU A 154 -17.50 -3.79 13.96
N HIS A 155 -17.68 -3.85 12.64
CA HIS A 155 -18.31 -4.97 11.96
C HIS A 155 -17.57 -6.29 12.21
N HIS A 156 -16.24 -6.26 12.15
CA HIS A 156 -15.42 -7.44 12.42
C HIS A 156 -15.56 -7.89 13.89
N LEU A 157 -15.57 -6.95 14.84
CA LEU A 157 -15.84 -7.23 16.25
C LEU A 157 -17.20 -7.92 16.43
N CYS A 158 -18.25 -7.45 15.73
CA CYS A 158 -19.57 -8.11 15.71
C CYS A 158 -19.55 -9.51 15.06
N THR A 159 -18.49 -9.84 14.33
CA THR A 159 -18.30 -11.19 13.78
C THR A 159 -17.65 -12.13 14.78
N LEU A 160 -16.80 -11.60 15.66
CA LEU A 160 -16.08 -12.38 16.67
C LEU A 160 -16.92 -12.68 17.91
N TYR A 161 -17.75 -11.74 18.35
CA TYR A 161 -18.47 -11.84 19.62
C TYR A 161 -19.98 -12.06 19.42
N PRO A 162 -20.54 -13.20 19.87
CA PRO A 162 -21.96 -13.51 19.73
C PRO A 162 -22.90 -12.49 20.39
N SER A 163 -22.50 -11.89 21.52
CA SER A 163 -23.33 -10.92 22.26
C SER A 163 -23.71 -9.67 21.45
N VAL A 164 -22.86 -9.28 20.49
CA VAL A 164 -23.03 -8.08 19.66
C VAL A 164 -23.23 -8.42 18.18
N SER A 165 -23.46 -9.69 17.84
CA SER A 165 -23.51 -10.14 16.44
C SER A 165 -24.64 -9.53 15.61
N HIS A 166 -25.71 -9.07 16.25
CA HIS A 166 -26.85 -8.42 15.60
C HIS A 166 -26.55 -7.00 15.11
N PHE A 167 -25.43 -6.40 15.52
CA PHE A 167 -24.97 -5.12 14.98
C PHE A 167 -24.12 -5.26 13.72
N ARG A 168 -23.90 -6.49 13.22
CA ARG A 168 -23.12 -6.73 12.02
C ARG A 168 -23.75 -6.02 10.81
N LEU A 169 -22.93 -5.29 10.05
CA LEU A 169 -23.37 -4.73 8.78
C LEU A 169 -23.72 -5.79 7.74
N GLU A 170 -24.68 -5.48 6.89
CA GLU A 170 -25.04 -6.27 5.70
C GLU A 170 -23.87 -6.33 4.70
N GLU A 171 -23.73 -7.44 3.98
CA GLU A 171 -22.68 -7.62 2.98
C GLU A 171 -22.71 -6.54 1.89
N SER A 172 -23.90 -6.05 1.54
CA SER A 172 -24.06 -4.96 0.56
C SER A 172 -23.33 -3.69 0.95
N ALA A 173 -23.19 -3.40 2.25
CA ALA A 173 -22.48 -2.23 2.74
C ALA A 173 -20.95 -2.36 2.54
N ILE A 174 -20.42 -3.58 2.60
CA ILE A 174 -19.00 -3.88 2.31
C ILE A 174 -18.72 -3.71 0.81
N MET A 175 -19.68 -4.02 -0.05
CA MET A 175 -19.51 -3.91 -1.50
C MET A 175 -19.65 -2.48 -2.03
N GLU A 176 -20.13 -1.54 -1.21
CA GLU A 176 -20.54 -0.21 -1.64
C GLU A 176 -19.38 0.81 -1.63
N SER A 177 -18.59 0.78 -2.71
CA SER A 177 -17.50 1.73 -2.95
C SER A 177 -17.34 2.03 -4.45
N GLY A 178 -16.95 3.27 -4.80
CA GLY A 178 -16.66 3.65 -6.18
C GLY A 178 -15.53 2.83 -6.80
N LYS A 179 -14.46 2.57 -6.05
CA LYS A 179 -13.33 1.73 -6.50
C LYS A 179 -13.71 0.26 -6.57
N PHE A 180 -14.58 -0.24 -5.69
CA PHE A 180 -15.12 -1.60 -5.80
C PHE A 180 -15.99 -1.79 -7.05
N LYS A 181 -16.79 -0.79 -7.43
CA LYS A 181 -17.50 -0.81 -8.73
C LYS A 181 -16.54 -0.88 -9.92
N ALA A 182 -15.37 -0.24 -9.85
CA ALA A 182 -14.34 -0.35 -10.88
C ALA A 182 -13.68 -1.74 -10.89
N LEU A 183 -13.28 -2.25 -9.73
CA LEU A 183 -12.74 -3.61 -9.59
C LEU A 183 -13.74 -4.67 -10.09
N GLY A 184 -15.03 -4.49 -9.86
CA GLY A 184 -16.09 -5.39 -10.31
C GLY A 184 -16.21 -5.47 -11.83
N ARG A 185 -15.66 -4.50 -12.58
CA ARG A 185 -15.52 -4.56 -14.04
C ARG A 185 -14.17 -5.12 -14.46
N ILE A 186 -13.10 -4.62 -13.83
CA ILE A 186 -11.72 -4.94 -14.22
C ILE A 186 -11.35 -6.40 -13.91
N LEU A 187 -11.66 -6.89 -12.71
CA LEU A 187 -11.20 -8.22 -12.28
C LEU A 187 -11.82 -9.37 -13.10
N PRO A 188 -13.12 -9.36 -13.47
CA PRO A 188 -13.68 -10.37 -14.36
C PRO A 188 -13.00 -10.40 -15.74
N GLU A 189 -12.74 -9.24 -16.35
CA GLU A 189 -12.07 -9.14 -17.65
C GLU A 189 -10.66 -9.73 -17.61
N LEU A 190 -9.90 -9.41 -16.56
CA LEU A 190 -8.55 -9.96 -16.36
C LEU A 190 -8.57 -11.48 -16.08
N LYS A 191 -9.59 -11.97 -15.37
CA LYS A 191 -9.76 -13.40 -15.09
C LYS A 191 -10.10 -14.18 -16.36
N GLU A 192 -10.96 -13.63 -17.22
CA GLU A 192 -11.31 -14.24 -18.51
C GLU A 192 -10.10 -14.36 -19.44
N GLN A 193 -9.18 -13.40 -19.36
CA GLN A 193 -7.89 -13.42 -20.07
C GLN A 193 -6.86 -14.38 -19.44
N GLY A 194 -7.16 -15.02 -18.30
CA GLY A 194 -6.25 -15.93 -17.61
C GLY A 194 -5.02 -15.23 -17.00
N LEU A 195 -5.14 -13.94 -16.67
CA LEU A 195 -4.04 -13.16 -16.09
C LEU A 195 -4.00 -13.34 -14.56
N LYS A 196 -2.80 -13.22 -13.97
CA LYS A 196 -2.61 -13.13 -12.51
C LYS A 196 -2.41 -11.67 -12.10
N VAL A 197 -3.05 -11.28 -11.00
CA VAL A 197 -3.12 -9.87 -10.57
C VAL A 197 -2.42 -9.67 -9.23
N LEU A 198 -1.53 -8.68 -9.15
CA LEU A 198 -1.03 -8.13 -7.90
C LEU A 198 -1.85 -6.88 -7.55
N LEU A 199 -2.57 -6.90 -6.44
CA LEU A 199 -3.43 -5.79 -6.02
C LEU A 199 -2.86 -5.17 -4.75
N PHE A 200 -2.33 -3.96 -4.88
CA PHE A 200 -1.67 -3.24 -3.80
C PHE A 200 -2.57 -2.21 -3.14
N SER A 201 -2.41 -2.06 -1.82
CA SER A 201 -2.98 -0.96 -1.05
C SER A 201 -1.96 -0.45 -0.01
N GLN A 202 -1.99 0.84 0.31
CA GLN A 202 -1.23 1.40 1.44
C GLN A 202 -1.90 1.09 2.78
N PHE A 203 -3.20 0.82 2.80
CA PHE A 203 -4.00 0.64 4.01
C PHE A 203 -4.24 -0.85 4.25
N VAL A 204 -3.65 -1.41 5.31
CA VAL A 204 -3.88 -2.82 5.71
C VAL A 204 -5.38 -3.07 5.98
N MET A 205 -6.06 -2.12 6.62
CA MET A 205 -7.52 -2.17 6.82
C MET A 205 -8.31 -2.28 5.52
N MET A 206 -7.79 -1.73 4.42
CA MET A 206 -8.43 -1.87 3.12
C MET A 206 -8.27 -3.29 2.58
N LEU A 207 -7.14 -3.95 2.83
CA LEU A 207 -6.98 -5.38 2.52
C LEU A 207 -7.98 -6.22 3.31
N ASP A 208 -8.21 -5.89 4.60
CA ASP A 208 -9.22 -6.58 5.42
C ASP A 208 -10.62 -6.48 4.81
N ILE A 209 -10.99 -5.32 4.21
CA ILE A 209 -12.26 -5.10 3.50
C ILE A 209 -12.28 -5.81 2.13
N MET A 210 -11.14 -5.92 1.45
CA MET A 210 -11.05 -6.60 0.16
C MET A 210 -11.23 -8.12 0.27
N GLU A 211 -10.83 -8.73 1.38
CA GLU A 211 -10.97 -10.18 1.57
C GLU A 211 -12.41 -10.71 1.45
N PRO A 212 -13.44 -10.13 2.12
CA PRO A 212 -14.83 -10.51 1.89
C PRO A 212 -15.31 -10.12 0.48
N TYR A 213 -14.87 -8.99 -0.07
CA TYR A 213 -15.18 -8.60 -1.45
C TYR A 213 -14.73 -9.67 -2.46
N MET A 214 -13.49 -10.17 -2.34
CA MET A 214 -12.95 -11.22 -3.21
C MET A 214 -13.74 -12.53 -3.06
N LYS A 215 -14.13 -12.89 -1.83
CA LYS A 215 -14.98 -14.06 -1.56
C LYS A 215 -16.33 -13.93 -2.26
N GLN A 216 -16.99 -12.78 -2.13
CA GLN A 216 -18.29 -12.53 -2.75
C GLN A 216 -18.22 -12.55 -4.27
N CYS A 217 -17.14 -12.03 -4.86
CA CYS A 217 -16.87 -12.10 -6.29
C CYS A 217 -16.35 -13.47 -6.77
N LYS A 218 -16.18 -14.46 -5.88
CA LYS A 218 -15.65 -15.81 -6.20
C LYS A 218 -14.28 -15.76 -6.90
N HIS A 219 -13.42 -14.87 -6.41
CA HIS A 219 -12.02 -14.81 -6.79
C HIS A 219 -11.20 -15.50 -5.70
N ASN A 220 -10.42 -16.52 -6.08
CA ASN A 220 -9.42 -17.09 -5.18
C ASN A 220 -8.25 -16.11 -5.06
N TYR A 221 -7.80 -15.88 -3.84
CA TYR A 221 -6.75 -14.92 -3.56
C TYR A 221 -5.80 -15.40 -2.47
N LEU A 222 -4.66 -14.75 -2.40
CA LEU A 222 -3.74 -14.78 -1.27
C LEU A 222 -3.53 -13.37 -0.75
N ARG A 223 -3.07 -13.25 0.49
CA ARG A 223 -2.79 -11.97 1.13
C ARG A 223 -1.41 -12.01 1.78
N MET A 224 -0.67 -10.92 1.66
CA MET A 224 0.58 -10.71 2.40
C MET A 224 0.75 -9.24 2.77
N ASP A 225 1.03 -8.97 4.03
CA ASP A 225 1.30 -7.64 4.54
C ASP A 225 2.46 -7.65 5.55
N GLY A 226 2.71 -6.52 6.21
CA GLY A 226 3.82 -6.38 7.16
C GLY A 226 3.73 -7.30 8.38
N SER A 227 2.55 -7.83 8.69
CA SER A 227 2.34 -8.75 9.82
C SER A 227 2.66 -10.21 9.47
N THR A 228 2.71 -10.57 8.19
CA THR A 228 3.01 -11.93 7.73
C THR A 228 4.44 -12.31 8.12
N SER A 229 4.59 -13.45 8.81
CA SER A 229 5.89 -13.91 9.32
C SER A 229 6.82 -14.35 8.19
N VAL A 230 8.14 -14.32 8.41
CA VAL A 230 9.12 -14.68 7.39
C VAL A 230 8.93 -16.12 6.87
N GLY A 231 8.53 -17.06 7.73
CA GLY A 231 8.28 -18.45 7.35
C GLY A 231 7.07 -18.60 6.42
N GLU A 232 5.94 -17.96 6.77
CA GLU A 232 4.70 -18.02 5.99
C GLU A 232 4.84 -17.39 4.61
N ARG A 233 5.71 -16.37 4.47
CA ARG A 233 5.93 -15.69 3.19
C ARG A 233 6.38 -16.65 2.10
N GLY A 234 7.30 -17.58 2.41
CA GLY A 234 7.77 -18.57 1.44
C GLY A 234 6.62 -19.42 0.91
N GLU A 235 5.79 -19.96 1.81
CA GLU A 235 4.65 -20.80 1.47
C GLU A 235 3.59 -20.06 0.66
N ILE A 236 3.26 -18.81 1.02
CA ILE A 236 2.30 -17.98 0.28
C ILE A 236 2.83 -17.67 -1.12
N MET A 237 4.12 -17.33 -1.24
CA MET A 237 4.76 -17.06 -2.53
C MET A 237 4.78 -18.30 -3.43
N ASP A 238 5.18 -19.45 -2.89
CA ASP A 238 5.20 -20.71 -3.62
C ASP A 238 3.79 -21.11 -4.07
N LYS A 239 2.78 -20.90 -3.22
CA LYS A 239 1.39 -21.14 -3.59
C LYS A 239 0.94 -20.19 -4.70
N PHE A 240 1.25 -18.90 -4.63
CA PHE A 240 0.91 -17.96 -5.70
C PHE A 240 1.56 -18.32 -7.04
N ILE A 241 2.80 -18.84 -7.02
CA ILE A 241 3.52 -19.22 -8.23
C ILE A 241 2.95 -20.51 -8.83
N ASN A 242 2.74 -21.53 -8.00
CA ASN A 242 2.47 -22.90 -8.47
C ASN A 242 0.99 -23.24 -8.61
N ASP A 243 0.09 -22.55 -7.87
CA ASP A 243 -1.34 -22.82 -7.92
C ASP A 243 -2.01 -21.97 -9.02
N PRO A 244 -2.51 -22.58 -10.11
CA PRO A 244 -3.18 -21.85 -11.18
C PRO A 244 -4.55 -21.31 -10.78
N ASP A 245 -5.17 -21.85 -9.71
CA ASP A 245 -6.49 -21.43 -9.27
C ASP A 245 -6.45 -20.11 -8.50
N ILE A 246 -5.27 -19.69 -8.00
CA ILE A 246 -5.08 -18.40 -7.33
C ILE A 246 -4.96 -17.29 -8.37
N PHE A 247 -5.94 -16.38 -8.35
CA PHE A 247 -6.06 -15.29 -9.33
C PHE A 247 -5.47 -13.97 -8.83
N VAL A 248 -5.77 -13.57 -7.58
CA VAL A 248 -5.35 -12.28 -7.02
C VAL A 248 -4.37 -12.46 -5.86
N PHE A 249 -3.33 -11.62 -5.81
CA PHE A 249 -2.49 -11.47 -4.64
C PHE A 249 -2.68 -10.08 -4.03
N LEU A 250 -3.33 -10.02 -2.87
CA LEU A 250 -3.51 -8.82 -2.06
C LEU A 250 -2.22 -8.50 -1.32
N LEU A 251 -1.69 -7.29 -1.52
CA LEU A 251 -0.38 -6.90 -1.00
C LEU A 251 -0.45 -5.53 -0.33
N SER A 252 0.13 -5.39 0.85
CA SER A 252 0.44 -4.06 1.36
C SER A 252 1.66 -3.51 0.63
N THR A 253 1.69 -2.24 0.26
CA THR A 253 2.89 -1.66 -0.39
C THR A 253 4.13 -1.74 0.51
N LYS A 254 3.95 -1.71 1.84
CA LYS A 254 5.05 -1.90 2.80
C LYS A 254 5.66 -3.31 2.75
N ALA A 255 4.90 -4.33 2.35
CA ALA A 255 5.45 -5.68 2.13
C ALA A 255 6.41 -5.75 0.92
N CYS A 256 6.44 -4.72 0.05
CA CYS A 256 7.33 -4.67 -1.12
C CYS A 256 8.81 -4.48 -0.76
N GLY A 257 9.13 -3.90 0.40
CA GLY A 257 10.50 -3.65 0.87
C GLY A 257 11.33 -4.92 1.11
N LEU A 258 10.73 -6.10 0.95
CA LEU A 258 11.30 -7.41 1.24
C LEU A 258 12.01 -8.07 0.04
N GLY A 259 12.02 -7.44 -1.14
CA GLY A 259 12.76 -7.97 -2.30
C GLY A 259 12.09 -9.11 -3.05
N ILE A 260 10.77 -9.34 -2.88
CA ILE A 260 10.03 -10.44 -3.50
C ILE A 260 10.04 -10.40 -5.04
N ASN A 261 9.96 -11.58 -5.66
CA ASN A 261 9.91 -11.75 -7.12
C ASN A 261 8.55 -12.34 -7.54
N LEU A 262 7.77 -11.58 -8.30
CA LEU A 262 6.40 -11.91 -8.68
C LEU A 262 6.20 -11.83 -10.21
N THR A 263 7.22 -12.21 -10.99
CA THR A 263 7.15 -12.19 -12.47
C THR A 263 6.11 -13.15 -13.07
N ILE A 264 5.53 -14.06 -12.27
CA ILE A 264 4.40 -14.91 -12.68
C ILE A 264 3.13 -14.09 -12.98
N ALA A 265 3.00 -12.92 -12.36
CA ALA A 265 1.96 -11.95 -12.64
C ALA A 265 2.47 -10.91 -13.64
N ASN A 266 1.57 -10.40 -14.48
CA ASN A 266 1.85 -9.33 -15.44
C ASN A 266 0.83 -8.18 -15.34
N THR A 267 -0.05 -8.21 -14.34
CA THR A 267 -0.96 -7.10 -14.05
C THR A 267 -0.79 -6.64 -12.60
N VAL A 268 -0.58 -5.34 -12.42
CA VAL A 268 -0.51 -4.66 -11.12
C VAL A 268 -1.67 -3.69 -11.04
N ILE A 269 -2.47 -3.78 -9.98
CA ILE A 269 -3.49 -2.80 -9.65
C ILE A 269 -3.02 -2.07 -8.39
N LEU A 270 -2.82 -0.76 -8.50
CA LEU A 270 -2.63 0.12 -7.34
C LEU A 270 -4.02 0.63 -6.94
N TYR A 271 -4.59 0.05 -5.89
CA TYR A 271 -5.92 0.45 -5.40
C TYR A 271 -5.91 1.88 -4.85
N ASP A 272 -4.82 2.25 -4.20
CA ASP A 272 -4.54 3.59 -3.73
C ASP A 272 -3.06 3.92 -3.93
N ILE A 273 -2.82 5.11 -4.46
CA ILE A 273 -1.47 5.59 -4.77
C ILE A 273 -0.79 6.15 -3.52
N ASP A 274 0.53 6.01 -3.48
CA ASP A 274 1.34 6.61 -2.44
C ASP A 274 1.62 8.09 -2.71
N TYR A 275 1.90 8.85 -1.65
CA TYR A 275 2.35 10.23 -1.80
C TYR A 275 3.75 10.29 -2.41
N ASN A 276 4.58 9.28 -2.14
CA ASN A 276 5.91 9.14 -2.71
C ASN A 276 5.84 8.14 -3.89
N PRO A 277 5.94 8.61 -5.15
CA PRO A 277 5.84 7.75 -6.34
C PRO A 277 6.89 6.63 -6.41
N HIS A 278 8.00 6.74 -5.66
CA HIS A 278 9.02 5.69 -5.60
C HIS A 278 8.51 4.42 -4.92
N ASN A 279 7.62 4.55 -3.93
CA ASN A 279 7.00 3.41 -3.27
C ASN A 279 6.11 2.62 -4.24
N ASP A 280 5.29 3.33 -5.04
CA ASP A 280 4.46 2.74 -6.08
C ASP A 280 5.33 2.08 -7.16
N LYS A 281 6.40 2.75 -7.61
CA LYS A 281 7.35 2.19 -8.58
C LYS A 281 8.00 0.90 -8.05
N GLN A 282 8.38 0.86 -6.77
CA GLN A 282 8.94 -0.35 -6.16
C GLN A 282 7.94 -1.52 -6.16
N ALA A 283 6.65 -1.24 -5.97
CA ALA A 283 5.59 -2.24 -6.09
C ALA A 283 5.44 -2.74 -7.54
N GLU A 284 5.43 -1.82 -8.53
CA GLU A 284 5.42 -2.16 -9.96
C GLU A 284 6.62 -3.07 -10.33
N ASP A 285 7.80 -2.75 -9.83
CA ASP A 285 9.07 -3.47 -10.08
C ASP A 285 9.10 -4.86 -9.44
N ARG A 286 8.11 -5.27 -8.62
CA ARG A 286 7.99 -6.67 -8.16
C ARG A 286 7.66 -7.64 -9.30
N CYS A 287 6.99 -7.14 -10.35
CA CYS A 287 6.66 -7.91 -11.54
C CYS A 287 7.36 -7.41 -12.81
N HIS A 288 7.62 -6.09 -12.93
CA HIS A 288 8.33 -5.50 -14.07
C HIS A 288 9.84 -5.47 -13.79
N ARG A 289 10.46 -6.65 -13.84
CA ARG A 289 11.89 -6.84 -13.56
C ARG A 289 12.49 -7.96 -14.39
N VAL A 290 13.81 -8.12 -14.32
CA VAL A 290 14.53 -9.22 -14.96
C VAL A 290 13.88 -10.56 -14.58
N GLY A 291 13.54 -11.36 -15.60
CA GLY A 291 12.77 -12.61 -15.46
C GLY A 291 11.30 -12.48 -15.88
N GLN A 292 10.80 -11.27 -16.13
CA GLN A 292 9.50 -11.06 -16.76
C GLN A 292 9.57 -11.36 -18.27
N THR A 293 8.57 -12.08 -18.77
CA THR A 293 8.49 -12.48 -20.19
C THR A 293 7.26 -11.91 -20.90
N LYS A 294 6.30 -11.35 -20.15
CA LYS A 294 5.06 -10.76 -20.68
C LYS A 294 5.06 -9.25 -20.46
N ASP A 295 4.39 -8.54 -21.36
CA ASP A 295 4.08 -7.12 -21.15
C ASP A 295 3.33 -6.93 -19.84
N VAL A 296 3.71 -5.89 -19.10
CA VAL A 296 3.16 -5.57 -17.79
C VAL A 296 2.17 -4.42 -17.88
N THR A 297 0.97 -4.62 -17.35
CA THR A 297 -0.04 -3.58 -17.21
C THR A 297 -0.12 -3.11 -15.75
N VAL A 298 0.00 -1.81 -15.53
CA VAL A 298 -0.20 -1.15 -14.23
C VAL A 298 -1.47 -0.32 -14.30
N ILE A 299 -2.46 -0.63 -13.47
CA ILE A 299 -3.74 0.08 -13.39
C ILE A 299 -3.77 0.85 -12.06
N LYS A 300 -3.85 2.18 -12.11
CA LYS A 300 -3.94 3.04 -10.93
C LYS A 300 -5.38 3.48 -10.73
N LEU A 301 -6.02 3.08 -9.63
CA LEU A 301 -7.38 3.50 -9.31
C LEU A 301 -7.36 4.88 -8.64
N VAL A 302 -8.09 5.83 -9.21
CA VAL A 302 -8.16 7.23 -8.73
C VAL A 302 -9.61 7.61 -8.52
N SER A 303 -9.99 7.97 -7.29
CA SER A 303 -11.35 8.43 -7.02
C SER A 303 -11.58 9.84 -7.58
N LYS A 304 -12.60 9.99 -8.45
CA LYS A 304 -12.90 11.24 -9.16
C LYS A 304 -13.31 12.37 -8.21
N GLY A 305 -12.76 13.57 -8.39
CA GLY A 305 -13.09 14.75 -7.59
C GLY A 305 -12.62 14.64 -6.14
N THR A 306 -11.52 13.92 -5.90
CA THR A 306 -10.96 13.68 -4.58
C THR A 306 -9.48 14.01 -4.54
N VAL A 307 -8.89 13.89 -3.35
CA VAL A 307 -7.46 14.07 -3.15
C VAL A 307 -6.59 13.11 -3.96
N ASP A 308 -7.13 11.96 -4.41
CA ASP A 308 -6.40 11.02 -5.26
C ASP A 308 -5.92 11.68 -6.57
N GLU A 309 -6.72 12.60 -7.16
CA GLU A 309 -6.36 13.27 -8.42
C GLU A 309 -5.16 14.19 -8.23
N SER A 310 -5.17 15.02 -7.18
CA SER A 310 -4.04 15.89 -6.82
C SER A 310 -2.80 15.09 -6.46
N MET A 311 -2.95 13.98 -5.74
CA MET A 311 -1.84 13.08 -5.42
C MET A 311 -1.21 12.50 -6.70
N LEU A 312 -2.02 12.05 -7.66
CA LEU A 312 -1.53 11.51 -8.93
C LEU A 312 -0.77 12.56 -9.72
N GLN A 313 -1.33 13.77 -9.86
CA GLN A 313 -0.70 14.85 -10.61
C GLN A 313 0.67 15.21 -10.04
N ARG A 314 0.79 15.32 -8.71
CA ARG A 314 2.06 15.64 -8.06
C ARG A 314 3.08 14.51 -8.16
N ALA A 315 2.64 13.26 -8.03
CA ALA A 315 3.48 12.09 -8.24
C ALA A 315 4.08 12.10 -9.66
N GLN A 316 3.27 12.43 -10.67
CA GLN A 316 3.73 12.54 -12.06
C GLN A 316 4.69 13.71 -12.26
N GLN A 317 4.42 14.87 -11.66
CA GLN A 317 5.30 16.04 -11.71
C GLN A 317 6.66 15.73 -11.06
N LYS A 318 6.69 15.09 -9.89
CA LYS A 318 7.94 14.70 -9.21
C LYS A 318 8.79 13.79 -10.10
N LEU A 319 8.19 12.74 -10.65
CA LEU A 319 8.88 11.83 -11.57
C LEU A 319 9.34 12.51 -12.87
N HIS A 320 8.62 13.53 -13.35
CA HIS A 320 9.01 14.28 -14.54
C HIS A 320 10.21 15.19 -14.27
N LEU A 321 10.18 15.92 -13.16
CA LEU A 321 11.28 16.79 -12.73
C LEU A 321 12.55 15.99 -12.49
N GLU A 322 12.47 14.86 -11.78
CA GLU A 322 13.62 13.96 -11.55
C GLU A 322 14.24 13.46 -12.87
N LYS A 323 13.42 13.14 -13.88
CA LYS A 323 13.91 12.73 -15.21
C LYS A 323 14.62 13.87 -15.95
N GLN A 324 14.28 15.11 -15.67
CA GLN A 324 14.93 16.30 -16.24
C GLN A 324 16.17 16.71 -15.45
N MET A 325 16.18 16.45 -14.14
CA MET A 325 17.20 16.87 -13.17
C MET A 325 18.23 15.78 -12.90
N THR A 326 18.75 15.11 -13.93
CA THR A 326 19.88 14.17 -13.76
C THR A 326 21.19 14.91 -13.39
N SER A 327 21.24 15.50 -12.18
CA SER A 327 22.39 15.91 -11.36
C SER A 327 21.88 16.79 -10.20
N ASP A 328 21.61 16.19 -9.03
CA ASP A 328 21.80 16.74 -7.66
C ASP A 328 20.74 16.23 -6.66
N ASP A 329 21.22 15.53 -5.62
CA ASP A 329 20.44 14.90 -4.55
C ASP A 329 20.09 15.91 -3.44
N HIS A 330 18.80 16.23 -3.28
CA HIS A 330 18.26 16.88 -2.07
C HIS A 330 16.84 16.39 -1.76
N ASP A 331 16.70 15.34 -0.94
CA ASP A 331 15.42 14.62 -0.78
C ASP A 331 14.82 14.67 0.65
N GLY A 332 15.25 15.59 1.53
CA GLY A 332 14.83 15.61 2.94
C GLY A 332 13.75 16.64 3.34
N GLU A 333 13.83 17.87 2.83
CA GLU A 333 12.99 18.99 3.31
C GLU A 333 11.82 19.35 2.38
N ALA A 334 11.87 18.95 1.10
CA ALA A 334 10.83 19.23 0.12
C ALA A 334 9.52 18.47 0.38
N GLU A 335 9.57 17.36 1.11
CA GLU A 335 8.45 16.43 1.26
C GLU A 335 7.35 16.97 2.20
N LYS A 336 7.72 17.68 3.27
CA LYS A 336 6.74 18.24 4.25
C LYS A 336 5.97 19.44 3.69
N LEU A 337 6.59 20.26 2.83
CA LEU A 337 5.89 21.36 2.16
C LEU A 337 4.81 20.83 1.21
N ASN A 338 5.10 19.72 0.52
CA ASN A 338 4.23 19.18 -0.52
C ASN A 338 2.87 18.69 0.01
N ILE A 339 2.83 18.09 1.20
CA ILE A 339 1.60 17.50 1.73
C ILE A 339 0.62 18.57 2.25
N ALA A 340 1.11 19.69 2.76
CA ALA A 340 0.26 20.82 3.15
C ALA A 340 -0.44 21.42 1.93
N ASP A 341 0.26 21.51 0.80
CA ASP A 341 -0.30 22.03 -0.44
C ASP A 341 -1.30 21.05 -1.08
N LEU A 342 -1.06 19.73 -0.98
CA LEU A 342 -2.06 18.71 -1.33
C LEU A 342 -3.39 18.92 -0.60
N LEU A 343 -3.33 19.19 0.71
CA LEU A 343 -4.55 19.43 1.47
C LEU A 343 -5.22 20.75 1.05
N LYS A 344 -4.46 21.83 0.79
CA LYS A 344 -5.05 23.10 0.31
C LYS A 344 -5.79 22.90 -1.02
N GLU A 345 -5.20 22.14 -1.92
CA GLU A 345 -5.75 21.85 -3.24
C GLU A 345 -6.97 20.93 -3.17
N ALA A 346 -6.93 19.87 -2.35
CA ALA A 346 -8.08 18.99 -2.10
C ALA A 346 -9.27 19.75 -1.48
N LEU A 347 -8.95 20.78 -0.69
CA LEU A 347 -9.91 21.72 -0.13
C LEU A 347 -10.26 22.84 -1.13
N GLU A 348 -9.71 22.98 -2.34
CA GLU A 348 -10.02 24.12 -3.23
C GLU A 348 -9.82 25.51 -2.56
N VAL A 349 -8.91 25.62 -1.59
CA VAL A 349 -8.60 26.91 -0.95
C VAL A 349 -7.50 27.57 -1.75
N SER A 350 -7.88 28.50 -2.64
CA SER A 350 -6.97 29.40 -3.36
C SER A 350 -6.27 30.38 -2.44
#